data_AF-U6ME51-F1
#
_entry.id   AF-U6ME51-F1
#
_cell.length_a   1.000
_cell.length_b   1.000
_cell.length_c   1.000
_cell.angle_alpha   90.00
_cell.angle_beta   90.00
_cell.angle_gamma   90.00
#
_symmetry.space_group_name_H-M   'P 1'
#
loop_
_entity.id
_entity.type
_entity.pdbx_description
1 polymer ?
#
loop_
_entity_poly.entity_id
_entity_poly.type
_entity_poly.pdbx_seq_one_letter_code
_entity_poly.pdbx_strand_id
1 'polypeptide(L)'
;MRAICIPQSRLTGCLSLQELRAHQCVLAACSEYFKRLFCGPETAKRIEFQQRWPVVHQLVRCMYGADIEGGTDPEIILEVLAEARNLEVNCLSIDDCLSLIVDQLSVQNCARILTHDEVAHHKELSRQVCGYIVKRFADVVRAPSSRQQLLQMPRNQIVYMVRELCRRCDNNRDTDLIVRFVVDWSSFDTACDLLRDCKLWDWSIEPGALSIFRDEDTPLGAVPSNLLSAAQWRISNLKIALRESLPAKFVCGTYFDWSVRLDVGAENKLRIVYESAVDRTPGQPACIKRFPAALFAWQAIFRGEDVFRERPVFICFPEHIGLHWSTTLHISTADVTEADELTLMVQMTEIPLVSLILYYFSSDLHQTLAHEDILNRLPHIEYRCLSSYTLFHQNAPALSSG
;
A
#
# COMPACT_ATOMS: atom_id res chain seq x y z
N MET A 1 -15.06 29.87 37.87
CA MET A 1 -14.11 30.03 36.74
C MET A 1 -12.69 29.84 37.26
N ARG A 2 -11.86 29.08 36.55
CA ARG A 2 -10.41 28.99 36.81
C ARG A 2 -9.64 29.42 35.55
N ALA A 3 -8.41 29.90 35.73
CA ALA A 3 -7.54 30.32 34.63
C ALA A 3 -6.70 29.13 34.13
N ILE A 4 -6.81 28.85 32.85
CA ILE A 4 -5.91 27.99 32.08
C ILE A 4 -4.79 28.90 31.57
N CYS A 5 -3.54 28.54 31.80
CA CYS A 5 -2.41 29.38 31.43
C CYS A 5 -1.48 28.64 30.49
N ILE A 6 -1.02 29.31 29.44
CA ILE A 6 -0.28 28.67 28.36
C ILE A 6 1.04 29.42 28.13
N PRO A 7 2.21 28.78 28.30
CA PRO A 7 3.50 29.37 27.94
C PRO A 7 3.69 29.33 26.41
N GLN A 8 4.29 30.38 25.83
CA GLN A 8 4.73 30.37 24.44
C GLN A 8 6.21 29.96 24.33
N SER A 9 6.56 29.12 23.34
CA SER A 9 7.96 28.80 23.00
C SER A 9 8.64 29.93 22.22
N ARG A 10 9.94 30.09 22.47
CA ARG A 10 10.81 31.26 22.27
C ARG A 10 11.12 31.62 20.81
N LEU A 11 11.18 32.93 20.53
CA LEU A 11 12.16 33.50 19.59
C LEU A 11 12.73 34.87 20.01
N THR A 12 12.15 35.59 20.97
CA THR A 12 12.71 36.87 21.45
C THR A 12 12.31 37.16 22.90
N GLY A 13 13.16 36.82 23.87
CA GLY A 13 13.36 37.54 25.15
C GLY A 13 12.21 37.88 26.12
N CYS A 14 10.92 37.70 25.81
CA CYS A 14 9.78 37.99 26.68
C CYS A 14 8.71 36.90 26.53
N LEU A 15 8.44 36.16 27.60
CA LEU A 15 7.30 35.24 27.71
C LEU A 15 6.03 36.08 27.96
N SER A 16 5.18 36.26 26.95
CA SER A 16 3.79 36.68 27.18
C SER A 16 2.97 35.44 27.52
N LEU A 17 2.46 35.37 28.77
CA LEU A 17 1.54 34.32 29.19
C LEU A 17 0.12 34.73 28.78
N GLN A 18 -0.55 33.91 27.97
CA GLN A 18 -1.98 34.07 27.71
C GLN A 18 -2.79 33.18 28.65
N GLU A 19 -3.88 33.73 29.19
CA GLU A 19 -4.76 33.05 30.14
C GLU A 19 -6.18 32.94 29.57
N LEU A 20 -6.75 31.73 29.61
CA LEU A 20 -8.12 31.44 29.21
C LEU A 20 -8.93 31.06 30.45
N ARG A 21 -10.06 31.72 30.70
CA ARG A 21 -10.94 31.36 31.82
C ARG A 21 -11.98 30.35 31.38
N ALA A 22 -12.10 29.24 32.12
CA ALA A 22 -13.05 28.17 31.84
C ALA A 22 -13.82 27.68 33.09
N HIS A 23 -14.94 27.00 32.86
CA HIS A 23 -15.81 26.39 33.86
C HIS A 23 -15.41 24.93 34.08
N GLN A 24 -15.07 24.58 35.33
CA GLN A 24 -14.64 23.21 35.67
C GLN A 24 -15.69 22.16 35.33
N CYS A 25 -16.97 22.48 35.54
CA CYS A 25 -18.07 21.57 35.21
C CYS A 25 -18.16 21.28 33.71
N VAL A 26 -17.98 22.28 32.85
CA VAL A 26 -17.97 22.10 31.39
C VAL A 26 -16.77 21.24 30.99
N LEU A 27 -15.58 21.59 31.48
CA LEU A 27 -14.37 20.85 31.18
C LEU A 27 -14.44 19.37 31.62
N ALA A 28 -14.93 19.10 32.83
CA ALA A 28 -15.11 17.73 33.35
C ALA A 28 -16.24 16.95 32.66
N ALA A 29 -17.26 17.64 32.15
CA ALA A 29 -18.34 16.99 31.40
C ALA A 29 -17.86 16.49 30.03
N CYS A 30 -16.91 17.19 29.41
CA CYS A 30 -16.41 16.85 28.08
C CYS A 30 -15.14 15.99 28.09
N SER A 31 -14.43 15.88 29.23
CA SER A 31 -13.15 15.15 29.30
C SER A 31 -12.96 14.40 30.62
N GLU A 32 -12.59 13.12 30.49
CA GLU A 32 -12.31 12.25 31.65
C GLU A 32 -11.01 12.62 32.36
N TYR A 33 -10.02 13.19 31.66
CA TYR A 33 -8.84 13.80 32.27
C TYR A 33 -9.23 14.91 33.27
N PHE A 34 -10.02 15.90 32.84
CA PHE A 34 -10.41 17.01 33.70
C PHE A 34 -11.33 16.57 34.84
N LYS A 35 -12.20 15.60 34.59
CA LYS A 35 -13.05 15.01 35.63
C LYS A 35 -12.21 14.38 36.75
N ARG A 36 -11.19 13.58 36.41
CA ARG A 36 -10.24 13.03 37.39
C ARG A 36 -9.46 14.13 38.11
N LEU A 37 -8.97 15.13 37.36
CA LEU A 37 -8.21 16.25 37.92
C LEU A 37 -9.02 17.09 38.92
N PHE A 38 -10.31 17.33 38.65
CA PHE A 38 -11.15 18.19 39.50
C PHE A 38 -11.85 17.46 40.64
N CYS A 39 -12.07 16.15 40.50
CA CYS A 39 -12.64 15.32 41.58
C CYS A 39 -11.56 14.74 42.51
N GLY A 40 -10.27 14.94 42.22
CA GLY A 40 -9.16 14.52 43.07
C GLY A 40 -8.97 15.36 44.34
N PRO A 41 -8.14 14.89 45.29
CA PRO A 41 -7.89 15.58 46.57
C PRO A 41 -7.15 16.91 46.42
N GLU A 42 -6.37 17.08 45.35
CA GLU A 42 -5.68 18.32 45.01
C GLU A 42 -6.34 19.00 43.81
N THR A 43 -7.18 20.02 44.05
CA THR A 43 -7.78 20.78 42.95
C THR A 43 -6.85 21.90 42.47
N ALA A 44 -6.12 21.65 41.38
CA ALA A 44 -5.23 22.62 40.73
C ALA A 44 -5.97 23.93 40.33
N LYS A 45 -5.60 25.08 40.92
CA LYS A 45 -6.23 26.39 40.64
C LYS A 45 -5.91 26.93 39.25
N ARG A 46 -4.81 26.46 38.66
CA ARG A 46 -4.25 26.84 37.36
C ARG A 46 -3.80 25.55 36.67
N ILE A 47 -4.07 25.45 35.38
CA ILE A 47 -3.64 24.31 34.54
C ILE A 47 -2.72 24.87 33.47
N GLU A 48 -1.55 24.27 33.33
CA GLU A 48 -0.54 24.68 32.37
C GLU A 48 -0.51 23.72 31.18
N PHE A 49 -0.65 24.26 29.97
CA PHE A 49 -0.57 23.49 28.72
C PHE A 49 0.78 23.70 28.06
N GLN A 50 1.37 22.62 27.54
CA GLN A 50 2.56 22.73 26.69
C GLN A 50 2.22 23.11 25.24
N GLN A 51 0.94 23.04 24.87
CA GLN A 51 0.47 23.34 23.53
C GLN A 51 0.40 24.83 23.22
N ARG A 52 0.38 25.16 21.93
CA ARG A 52 0.23 26.53 21.45
C ARG A 52 -1.15 27.09 21.79
N TRP A 53 -1.23 28.40 22.05
CA TRP A 53 -2.51 29.07 22.35
C TRP A 53 -3.64 28.76 21.35
N PRO A 54 -3.43 28.82 20.02
CA PRO A 54 -4.50 28.55 19.06
C PRO A 54 -5.13 27.16 19.24
N VAL A 55 -4.32 26.16 19.60
CA VAL A 55 -4.77 24.78 19.83
C VAL A 55 -5.69 24.72 21.04
N VAL A 56 -5.21 25.20 22.18
CA VAL A 56 -5.99 25.12 23.43
C VAL A 56 -7.22 26.03 23.38
N HIS A 57 -7.11 27.19 22.73
CA HIS A 57 -8.23 28.09 22.53
C HIS A 57 -9.35 27.43 21.70
N GLN A 58 -9.02 26.79 20.57
CA GLN A 58 -10.02 26.06 19.79
C GLN A 58 -10.57 24.86 20.57
N LEU A 59 -9.72 24.07 21.23
CA LEU A 59 -10.15 22.91 22.01
C LEU A 59 -11.18 23.29 23.08
N VAL A 60 -10.89 24.33 23.87
CA VAL A 60 -11.82 24.78 24.90
C VAL A 60 -13.11 25.33 24.31
N ARG A 61 -13.07 25.99 23.14
CA ARG A 61 -14.29 26.40 22.46
C ARG A 61 -15.15 25.22 22.02
N CYS A 62 -14.54 24.16 21.49
CA CYS A 62 -15.26 22.93 21.17
C CYS A 62 -15.91 22.30 22.39
N MET A 63 -15.24 22.32 23.55
CA MET A 63 -15.82 21.86 24.82
C MET A 63 -17.03 22.72 25.28
N TYR A 64 -17.15 23.95 24.79
CA TYR A 64 -18.30 24.81 25.02
C TYR A 64 -19.37 24.70 23.92
N GLY A 65 -19.24 23.74 23.00
CA GLY A 65 -20.19 23.46 21.93
C GLY A 65 -20.05 24.34 20.69
N ALA A 66 -18.91 25.01 20.51
CA ALA A 66 -18.61 25.71 19.26
C ALA A 66 -17.91 24.79 18.26
N ASP A 67 -18.10 25.03 16.96
CA ASP A 67 -17.31 24.35 15.92
C ASP A 67 -15.89 24.93 15.83
N ILE A 68 -14.97 24.16 15.24
CA ILE A 68 -13.67 24.67 14.81
C ILE A 68 -13.90 25.81 13.82
N GLU A 69 -13.18 26.92 14.01
CA GLU A 69 -13.33 28.07 13.10
C GLU A 69 -12.94 27.73 11.66
N GLY A 70 -13.82 28.11 10.74
CA GLY A 70 -13.52 28.03 9.31
C GLY A 70 -12.26 28.81 8.96
N GLY A 71 -11.39 28.20 8.14
CA GLY A 71 -10.09 28.76 7.76
C GLY A 71 -8.98 28.55 8.79
N THR A 72 -9.23 27.81 9.88
CA THR A 72 -8.15 27.33 10.77
C THR A 72 -7.17 26.48 9.95
N ASP A 73 -5.87 26.73 10.11
CA ASP A 73 -4.83 25.95 9.44
C ASP A 73 -5.00 24.45 9.77
N PRO A 74 -5.00 23.56 8.77
CA PRO A 74 -5.22 22.13 9.00
C PRO A 74 -4.26 21.48 10.01
N GLU A 75 -3.03 21.98 10.15
CA GLU A 75 -2.08 21.51 11.17
C GLU A 75 -2.56 21.86 12.58
N ILE A 76 -3.14 23.05 12.78
CA ILE A 76 -3.73 23.42 14.08
C ILE A 76 -4.93 22.52 14.38
N ILE A 77 -5.76 22.19 13.39
CA ILE A 77 -6.89 21.27 13.58
C ILE A 77 -6.39 19.89 14.03
N LEU A 78 -5.32 19.38 13.43
CA LEU A 78 -4.71 18.13 13.83
C LEU A 78 -4.09 18.17 15.23
N GLU A 79 -3.43 19.27 15.60
CA GLU A 79 -2.94 19.48 16.97
C GLU A 79 -4.09 19.54 17.98
N VAL A 80 -5.24 20.13 17.63
CA VAL A 80 -6.43 20.14 18.47
C VAL A 80 -6.98 18.73 18.67
N LEU A 81 -7.04 17.93 17.61
CA LEU A 81 -7.48 16.52 17.69
C LEU A 81 -6.51 15.67 18.52
N ALA A 82 -5.20 15.86 18.34
CA ALA A 82 -4.18 15.18 19.12
C ALA A 82 -4.29 15.52 20.62
N GLU A 83 -4.47 16.81 20.94
CA GLU A 83 -4.65 17.25 22.32
C GLU A 83 -5.99 16.81 22.91
N ALA A 84 -7.06 16.79 22.10
CA ALA A 84 -8.35 16.23 22.49
C ALA A 84 -8.21 14.75 22.89
N ARG A 85 -7.47 13.95 22.10
CA ARG A 85 -7.16 12.56 22.49
C ARG A 85 -6.34 12.49 23.77
N ASN A 86 -5.29 13.30 23.91
CA ASN A 86 -4.43 13.33 25.10
C ASN A 86 -5.21 13.64 26.38
N LEU A 87 -6.18 14.54 26.28
CA LEU A 87 -7.04 14.95 27.39
C LEU A 87 -8.34 14.12 27.49
N GLU A 88 -8.50 13.07 26.69
CA GLU A 88 -9.70 12.23 26.67
C GLU A 88 -10.99 13.07 26.48
N VAL A 89 -10.95 14.06 25.58
CA VAL A 89 -12.08 14.91 25.20
C VAL A 89 -12.97 14.16 24.21
N ASN A 90 -14.24 13.97 24.57
CA ASN A 90 -15.16 13.10 23.83
C ASN A 90 -16.12 13.86 22.88
N CYS A 91 -16.12 15.20 22.92
CA CYS A 91 -17.06 16.03 22.16
C CYS A 91 -16.52 16.51 20.81
N LEU A 92 -15.34 16.04 20.38
CA LEU A 92 -14.73 16.40 19.11
C LEU A 92 -14.33 15.11 18.39
N SER A 93 -14.81 14.92 17.17
CA SER A 93 -14.45 13.78 16.33
C SER A 93 -13.69 14.22 15.08
N ILE A 94 -13.02 13.27 14.42
CA ILE A 94 -12.38 13.53 13.13
C ILE A 94 -13.41 13.86 12.04
N ASP A 95 -14.61 13.28 12.11
CA ASP A 95 -15.65 13.45 11.10
C ASP A 95 -16.12 14.90 11.03
N ASP A 96 -16.12 15.61 12.17
CA ASP A 96 -16.45 17.04 12.27
C ASP A 96 -15.39 17.94 11.60
N CYS A 97 -14.14 17.46 11.55
CA CYS A 97 -12.99 18.21 11.07
C CYS A 97 -12.55 17.83 9.64
N LEU A 98 -13.07 16.74 9.09
CA LEU A 98 -12.54 16.12 7.88
C LEU A 98 -12.58 17.08 6.68
N SER A 99 -13.72 17.72 6.42
CA SER A 99 -13.86 18.69 5.33
C SER A 99 -12.99 19.92 5.55
N LEU A 100 -12.90 20.43 6.78
CA LEU A 100 -12.07 21.57 7.13
C LEU A 100 -10.58 21.33 6.82
N ILE A 101 -10.11 20.09 6.96
CA ILE A 101 -8.74 19.70 6.62
C ILE A 101 -8.61 19.47 5.11
N VAL A 102 -9.47 18.63 4.53
CA VAL A 102 -9.35 18.17 3.14
C VAL A 102 -9.55 19.30 2.14
N ASP A 103 -10.52 20.19 2.37
CA ASP A 103 -10.84 21.29 1.46
C ASP A 103 -9.74 22.37 1.41
N GLN A 104 -8.88 22.39 2.43
CA GLN A 104 -7.74 23.31 2.54
C GLN A 104 -6.40 22.68 2.11
N LEU A 105 -6.41 21.46 1.56
CA LEU A 105 -5.19 20.82 1.05
C LEU A 105 -4.60 21.61 -0.14
N SER A 106 -3.30 21.84 -0.05
CA SER A 106 -2.49 22.54 -1.05
C SER A 106 -1.19 21.78 -1.28
N VAL A 107 -0.48 22.11 -2.37
CA VAL A 107 0.87 21.55 -2.61
C VAL A 107 1.82 21.88 -1.48
N GLN A 108 1.63 23.02 -0.81
CA GLN A 108 2.50 23.53 0.23
C GLN A 108 2.28 22.86 1.59
N ASN A 109 1.06 22.41 1.91
CA ASN A 109 0.75 21.84 3.21
C ASN A 109 0.50 20.32 3.20
N CYS A 110 0.14 19.71 2.06
CA CYS A 110 -0.34 18.32 2.05
C CYS A 110 0.66 17.30 2.61
N ALA A 111 1.96 17.48 2.35
CA ALA A 111 3.00 16.60 2.88
C ALA A 111 3.07 16.70 4.41
N ARG A 112 3.10 17.93 4.95
CA ARG A 112 3.07 18.20 6.40
C ARG A 112 1.86 17.58 7.07
N ILE A 113 0.68 17.71 6.45
CA ILE A 113 -0.56 17.11 6.96
C ILE A 113 -0.45 15.59 6.93
N LEU A 114 -0.01 14.98 5.83
CA LEU A 114 0.11 13.51 5.74
C LEU A 114 1.08 12.95 6.79
N THR A 115 2.18 13.65 7.05
CA THR A 115 3.22 13.21 7.99
C THR A 115 2.93 13.55 9.45
N HIS A 116 1.81 14.23 9.74
CA HIS A 116 1.44 14.57 11.11
C HIS A 116 0.96 13.31 11.87
N ASP A 117 1.45 13.11 13.09
CA ASP A 117 1.20 11.90 13.89
C ASP A 117 -0.31 11.58 14.04
N GLU A 118 -1.12 12.62 14.20
CA GLU A 118 -2.58 12.47 14.30
C GLU A 118 -3.21 11.76 13.10
N VAL A 119 -2.68 11.93 11.89
CA VAL A 119 -3.24 11.33 10.67
C VAL A 119 -3.15 9.80 10.70
N ALA A 120 -2.15 9.23 11.40
CA ALA A 120 -2.01 7.78 11.54
C ALA A 120 -3.18 7.14 12.32
N HIS A 121 -3.90 7.93 13.13
CA HIS A 121 -5.06 7.45 13.90
C HIS A 121 -6.37 7.49 13.09
N HIS A 122 -6.37 8.16 11.93
CA HIS A 122 -7.58 8.44 11.15
C HIS A 122 -7.45 7.92 9.72
N LYS A 123 -7.81 6.65 9.51
CA LYS A 123 -7.66 5.94 8.22
C LYS A 123 -8.27 6.71 7.04
N GLU A 124 -9.48 7.26 7.22
CA GLU A 124 -10.17 7.99 6.16
C GLU A 124 -9.47 9.30 5.81
N LEU A 125 -9.04 10.08 6.81
CA LEU A 125 -8.26 11.29 6.57
C LEU A 125 -6.94 10.95 5.85
N SER A 126 -6.20 9.96 6.34
CA SER A 126 -4.96 9.50 5.72
C SER A 126 -5.16 9.14 4.23
N ARG A 127 -6.24 8.41 3.92
CA ARG A 127 -6.64 8.06 2.56
C ARG A 127 -6.92 9.31 1.70
N GLN A 128 -7.64 10.29 2.21
CA GLN A 128 -7.98 11.51 1.46
C GLN A 128 -6.76 12.40 1.21
N VAL A 129 -5.92 12.62 2.22
CA VAL A 129 -4.70 13.41 2.09
C VAL A 129 -3.71 12.74 1.13
N CYS A 130 -3.51 11.41 1.27
CA CYS A 130 -2.72 10.64 0.32
C CYS A 130 -3.30 10.71 -1.09
N GLY A 131 -4.63 10.60 -1.22
CA GLY A 131 -5.33 10.73 -2.49
C GLY A 131 -5.12 12.08 -3.19
N TYR A 132 -5.05 13.17 -2.42
CA TYR A 132 -4.69 14.50 -2.93
C TYR A 132 -3.25 14.51 -3.45
N ILE A 133 -2.29 14.02 -2.65
CA ILE A 133 -0.87 13.97 -3.02
C ILE A 133 -0.67 13.14 -4.29
N VAL A 134 -1.28 11.96 -4.36
CA VAL A 134 -1.18 11.07 -5.53
C VAL A 134 -1.71 11.75 -6.80
N LYS A 135 -2.83 12.48 -6.72
CA LYS A 135 -3.36 13.24 -7.88
C LYS A 135 -2.47 14.39 -8.32
N ARG A 136 -1.72 14.98 -7.39
CA ARG A 136 -0.88 16.18 -7.58
C ARG A 136 0.60 15.87 -7.51
N PHE A 137 1.00 14.59 -7.62
CA PHE A 137 2.32 14.12 -7.18
C PHE A 137 3.45 14.92 -7.80
N ALA A 138 3.36 15.16 -9.11
CA ALA A 138 4.36 15.93 -9.85
C ALA A 138 4.56 17.37 -9.35
N ASP A 139 3.50 18.03 -8.87
CA ASP A 139 3.61 19.37 -8.28
C ASP A 139 4.19 19.28 -6.87
N VAL A 140 3.73 18.30 -6.08
CA VAL A 140 4.14 18.12 -4.68
C VAL A 140 5.63 17.81 -4.57
N VAL A 141 6.16 16.89 -5.39
CA VAL A 141 7.59 16.53 -5.33
C VAL A 141 8.52 17.57 -5.94
N ARG A 142 8.00 18.54 -6.70
CA ARG A 142 8.75 19.69 -7.20
C ARG A 142 8.82 20.82 -6.17
N ALA A 143 7.85 20.91 -5.27
CA ALA A 143 7.90 21.85 -4.16
C ALA A 143 8.96 21.39 -3.13
N PRO A 144 10.04 22.15 -2.89
CA PRO A 144 11.16 21.68 -2.07
C PRO A 144 10.78 21.27 -0.64
N SER A 145 9.93 22.06 0.01
CA SER A 145 9.44 21.78 1.38
C SER A 145 8.66 20.48 1.45
N SER A 146 7.70 20.31 0.54
CA SER A 146 6.85 19.12 0.48
C SER A 146 7.65 17.88 0.09
N ARG A 147 8.57 18.00 -0.88
CA ARG A 147 9.50 16.91 -1.23
C ARG A 147 10.29 16.45 -0.01
N GLN A 148 10.92 17.37 0.71
CA GLN A 148 11.74 17.03 1.87
C GLN A 148 10.93 16.32 2.96
N GLN A 149 9.69 16.75 3.20
CA GLN A 149 8.78 16.08 4.15
C GLN A 149 8.41 14.68 3.69
N LEU A 150 8.06 14.50 2.41
CA LEU A 150 7.75 13.17 1.86
C LEU A 150 8.96 12.22 1.91
N LEU A 151 10.18 12.74 1.72
CA LEU A 151 11.42 11.96 1.84
C LEU A 151 11.67 11.44 3.27
N GLN A 152 11.01 12.01 4.28
CA GLN A 152 11.14 11.60 5.68
C GLN A 152 10.00 10.68 6.15
N MET A 153 9.07 10.32 5.26
CA MET A 153 7.94 9.46 5.62
C MET A 153 8.41 8.07 6.08
N PRO A 154 7.75 7.47 7.08
CA PRO A 154 8.03 6.11 7.49
C PRO A 154 7.60 5.11 6.41
N ARG A 155 8.27 3.94 6.38
CA ARG A 155 8.10 2.91 5.33
C ARG A 155 6.64 2.47 5.15
N ASN A 156 5.90 2.28 6.23
CA ASN A 156 4.49 1.88 6.16
C ASN A 156 3.62 2.89 5.39
N GLN A 157 3.86 4.20 5.56
CA GLN A 157 3.12 5.24 4.88
C GLN A 157 3.59 5.43 3.42
N ILE A 158 4.90 5.37 3.17
CA ILE A 158 5.41 5.50 1.79
C ILE A 158 4.91 4.36 0.91
N VAL A 159 4.87 3.13 1.43
CA VAL A 159 4.45 1.94 0.67
C VAL A 159 3.00 2.08 0.23
N TYR A 160 2.14 2.59 1.12
CA TYR A 160 0.75 2.90 0.79
C TYR A 160 0.65 3.94 -0.34
N MET A 161 1.39 5.04 -0.24
CA MET A 161 1.39 6.09 -1.25
C MET A 161 1.94 5.61 -2.59
N VAL A 162 3.07 4.89 -2.59
CA VAL A 162 3.71 4.34 -3.78
C VAL A 162 2.80 3.34 -4.49
N ARG A 163 2.08 2.51 -3.74
CA ARG A 163 1.07 1.61 -4.28
C ARG A 163 -0.01 2.38 -5.08
N GLU A 164 -0.54 3.46 -4.51
CA GLU A 164 -1.53 4.31 -5.20
C GLU A 164 -0.94 5.08 -6.39
N LEU A 165 0.33 5.51 -6.31
CA LEU A 165 1.04 6.13 -7.43
C LEU A 165 1.20 5.15 -8.60
N CYS A 166 1.68 3.92 -8.33
CA CYS A 166 1.88 2.90 -9.35
C CYS A 166 0.55 2.53 -10.02
N ARG A 167 -0.54 2.44 -9.25
CA ARG A 167 -1.89 2.13 -9.77
C ARG A 167 -2.36 3.15 -10.82
N ARG A 168 -1.98 4.42 -10.70
CA ARG A 168 -2.45 5.51 -11.57
C ARG A 168 -1.45 5.94 -12.64
N CYS A 169 -0.22 5.46 -12.55
CA CYS A 169 0.83 5.85 -13.48
C CYS A 169 0.60 5.19 -14.85
N ASP A 170 0.49 6.01 -15.90
CA ASP A 170 0.17 5.59 -17.26
C ASP A 170 1.13 6.14 -18.34
N ASN A 171 2.18 6.86 -17.93
CA ASN A 171 3.11 7.51 -18.84
C ASN A 171 4.57 7.50 -18.35
N ASN A 172 5.51 7.68 -19.28
CA ASN A 172 6.96 7.62 -19.01
C ASN A 172 7.43 8.71 -18.04
N ARG A 173 6.86 9.92 -18.14
CA ARG A 173 7.29 11.09 -17.34
C ARG A 173 6.99 10.86 -15.86
N ASP A 174 5.79 10.38 -15.54
CA ASP A 174 5.40 10.10 -14.18
C ASP A 174 6.11 8.85 -13.65
N THR A 175 6.34 7.85 -14.49
CA THR A 175 7.15 6.67 -14.13
C THR A 175 8.55 7.08 -13.68
N ASP A 176 9.27 7.88 -14.48
CA ASP A 176 10.59 8.41 -14.15
C ASP A 176 10.57 9.16 -12.81
N LEU A 177 9.59 10.05 -12.63
CA LEU A 177 9.48 10.86 -11.43
C LEU A 177 9.20 10.03 -10.16
N ILE A 178 8.32 9.03 -10.26
CA ILE A 178 8.00 8.12 -9.15
C ILE A 178 9.22 7.27 -8.80
N VAL A 179 9.84 6.62 -9.78
CA VAL A 179 11.00 5.74 -9.53
C VAL A 179 12.14 6.53 -8.89
N ARG A 180 12.50 7.71 -9.44
CA ARG A 180 13.53 8.57 -8.86
C ARG A 180 13.20 9.04 -7.46
N PHE A 181 11.95 9.45 -7.22
CA PHE A 181 11.52 9.83 -5.87
C PHE A 181 11.67 8.68 -4.87
N VAL A 182 11.30 7.46 -5.25
CA VAL A 182 11.41 6.30 -4.36
C VAL A 182 12.87 5.90 -4.14
N VAL A 183 13.72 5.97 -5.17
CA VAL A 183 15.18 5.80 -5.04
C VAL A 183 15.73 6.78 -4.01
N ASP A 184 15.43 8.07 -4.15
CA ASP A 184 15.84 9.12 -3.19
C ASP A 184 15.31 8.86 -1.78
N TRP A 185 14.02 8.52 -1.63
CA TRP A 185 13.41 8.22 -0.33
C TRP A 185 14.11 7.03 0.35
N SER A 186 14.37 5.97 -0.42
CA SER A 186 15.04 4.76 0.07
C SER A 186 16.54 4.94 0.31
N SER A 187 17.11 6.08 -0.11
CA SER A 187 18.55 6.36 -0.05
C SER A 187 19.38 5.31 -0.80
N PHE A 188 18.81 4.72 -1.86
CA PHE A 188 19.53 3.86 -2.78
C PHE A 188 20.24 4.69 -3.85
N ASP A 189 21.33 4.16 -4.39
CA ASP A 189 22.06 4.82 -5.47
C ASP A 189 21.33 4.71 -6.81
N THR A 190 20.58 3.62 -7.01
CA THR A 190 20.04 3.26 -8.33
C THR A 190 18.69 2.54 -8.24
N ALA A 191 17.94 2.55 -9.34
CA ALA A 191 16.67 1.82 -9.42
C ALA A 191 16.87 0.29 -9.37
N CYS A 192 18.03 -0.22 -9.79
CA CYS A 192 18.42 -1.62 -9.63
C CYS A 192 18.52 -2.06 -8.16
N ASP A 193 19.02 -1.21 -7.27
CA ASP A 193 19.07 -1.52 -5.82
C ASP A 193 17.67 -1.53 -5.22
N LEU A 194 16.88 -0.51 -5.56
CA LEU A 194 15.49 -0.40 -5.16
C LEU A 194 14.68 -1.64 -5.57
N LEU A 195 14.86 -2.13 -6.80
CA LEU A 195 14.15 -3.32 -7.31
C LEU A 195 14.38 -4.56 -6.44
N ARG A 196 15.57 -4.72 -5.87
CA ARG A 196 15.90 -5.88 -5.02
C ARG A 196 15.27 -5.75 -3.63
N ASP A 197 15.37 -4.57 -3.01
CA ASP A 197 14.84 -4.33 -1.67
C ASP A 197 13.31 -4.28 -1.67
N CYS A 198 12.70 -3.66 -2.69
CA CYS A 198 11.29 -3.35 -2.66
C CYS A 198 10.40 -4.59 -2.67
N LYS A 199 10.87 -5.76 -3.14
CA LYS A 199 10.15 -7.03 -3.03
C LYS A 199 9.87 -7.46 -1.59
N LEU A 200 10.67 -6.98 -0.64
CA LEU A 200 10.57 -7.33 0.79
C LEU A 200 9.68 -6.36 1.57
N TRP A 201 9.11 -5.34 0.90
CA TRP A 201 8.22 -4.39 1.54
C TRP A 201 6.83 -5.02 1.78
N ASP A 202 6.10 -4.47 2.74
CA ASP A 202 4.74 -4.92 3.04
C ASP A 202 3.72 -4.33 2.06
N TRP A 203 3.62 -4.97 0.89
CA TRP A 203 2.66 -4.58 -0.15
C TRP A 203 1.25 -5.07 0.13
N SER A 204 1.11 -6.03 1.05
CA SER A 204 -0.17 -6.67 1.36
C SER A 204 -1.15 -5.65 1.93
N ILE A 205 -2.41 -5.71 1.51
CA ILE A 205 -3.47 -4.90 2.13
C ILE A 205 -3.80 -5.48 3.50
N GLU A 206 -3.84 -6.81 3.58
CA GLU A 206 -4.09 -7.59 4.79
C GLU A 206 -2.98 -8.64 4.97
N PRO A 207 -1.96 -8.36 5.81
CA PRO A 207 -0.86 -9.28 6.03
C PRO A 207 -1.33 -10.67 6.47
N GLY A 208 -0.89 -11.69 5.75
CA GLY A 208 -1.20 -13.09 6.04
C GLY A 208 -2.54 -13.59 5.47
N ALA A 209 -3.33 -12.75 4.81
CA ALA A 209 -4.56 -13.19 4.15
C ALA A 209 -4.26 -14.16 2.99
N LEU A 210 -5.05 -15.23 2.88
CA LEU A 210 -5.01 -16.13 1.73
C LEU A 210 -5.68 -15.47 0.52
N SER A 211 -5.12 -15.71 -0.66
CA SER A 211 -5.70 -15.26 -1.92
C SER A 211 -6.90 -16.12 -2.30
N ILE A 212 -7.84 -15.50 -3.00
CA ILE A 212 -9.07 -16.13 -3.47
C ILE A 212 -8.83 -16.72 -4.86
N PHE A 213 -9.35 -17.92 -5.09
CA PHE A 213 -9.39 -18.58 -6.39
C PHE A 213 -10.72 -18.31 -7.11
N ARG A 214 -10.65 -18.19 -8.43
CA ARG A 214 -11.80 -17.98 -9.33
C ARG A 214 -11.72 -18.94 -10.52
N ASP A 215 -12.87 -19.43 -10.98
CA ASP A 215 -13.00 -20.18 -12.24
C ASP A 215 -13.03 -19.25 -13.45
N GLU A 216 -12.57 -19.72 -14.59
CA GLU A 216 -12.53 -18.94 -15.84
C GLU A 216 -13.89 -18.33 -16.19
N ASP A 217 -14.96 -19.12 -16.06
CA ASP A 217 -16.35 -18.71 -16.36
C ASP A 217 -16.95 -17.74 -15.33
N THR A 218 -16.31 -17.53 -14.18
CA THR A 218 -16.84 -16.65 -13.15
C THR A 218 -16.58 -15.18 -13.53
N PRO A 219 -17.58 -14.30 -13.55
CA PRO A 219 -17.38 -12.89 -13.91
C PRO A 219 -16.30 -12.20 -13.06
N LEU A 220 -15.52 -11.32 -13.68
CA LEU A 220 -14.55 -10.46 -13.00
C LEU A 220 -15.27 -9.62 -11.92
N GLY A 221 -14.75 -9.64 -10.70
CA GLY A 221 -15.31 -8.90 -9.56
C GLY A 221 -16.47 -9.59 -8.83
N ALA A 222 -16.86 -10.82 -9.21
CA ALA A 222 -17.80 -11.61 -8.43
C ALA A 222 -17.22 -11.90 -7.03
N VAL A 223 -18.00 -11.60 -6.00
CA VAL A 223 -17.60 -11.89 -4.61
C VAL A 223 -18.07 -13.31 -4.27
N PRO A 224 -17.17 -14.21 -3.81
CA PRO A 224 -17.57 -15.56 -3.42
C PRO A 224 -18.53 -15.53 -2.24
N SER A 225 -19.53 -16.40 -2.24
CA SER A 225 -20.47 -16.56 -1.13
C SER A 225 -19.81 -17.09 0.15
N ASN A 226 -18.70 -17.83 0.02
CA ASN A 226 -17.91 -18.34 1.14
C ASN A 226 -16.40 -18.14 0.86
N LEU A 227 -15.81 -17.19 1.59
CA LEU A 227 -14.42 -16.80 1.43
C LEU A 227 -13.44 -17.91 1.83
N LEU A 228 -13.78 -18.74 2.83
CA LEU A 228 -12.91 -19.83 3.28
C LEU A 228 -12.78 -20.92 2.23
N SER A 229 -13.89 -21.29 1.58
CA SER A 229 -13.83 -22.24 0.46
C SER A 229 -13.17 -21.62 -0.76
N ALA A 230 -13.39 -20.32 -1.01
CA ALA A 230 -12.81 -19.65 -2.17
C ALA A 230 -11.30 -19.45 -2.03
N ALA A 231 -10.75 -19.44 -0.81
CA ALA A 231 -9.31 -19.43 -0.54
C ALA A 231 -8.65 -20.83 -0.69
N GLN A 232 -9.42 -21.87 -1.03
CA GLN A 232 -8.92 -23.23 -1.19
C GLN A 232 -9.23 -23.75 -2.60
N TRP A 233 -8.19 -24.09 -3.35
CA TRP A 233 -8.35 -24.82 -4.60
C TRP A 233 -8.29 -26.32 -4.32
N ARG A 234 -9.46 -26.93 -4.21
CA ARG A 234 -9.60 -28.38 -4.00
C ARG A 234 -9.73 -29.11 -5.35
N ILE A 235 -8.91 -30.13 -5.53
CA ILE A 235 -8.84 -30.95 -6.73
C ILE A 235 -9.12 -32.39 -6.32
N SER A 236 -10.38 -32.79 -6.43
CA SER A 236 -10.81 -34.16 -6.16
C SER A 236 -10.47 -35.08 -7.34
N ASN A 237 -10.31 -36.38 -7.07
CA ASN A 237 -9.96 -37.39 -8.06
C ASN A 237 -8.70 -37.01 -8.87
N LEU A 238 -7.65 -36.59 -8.17
CA LEU A 238 -6.47 -35.91 -8.74
C LEU A 238 -5.88 -36.65 -9.95
N LYS A 239 -5.81 -37.98 -9.90
CA LYS A 239 -5.28 -38.81 -11.01
C LYS A 239 -6.09 -38.68 -12.30
N ILE A 240 -7.42 -38.59 -12.20
CA ILE A 240 -8.32 -38.44 -13.33
C ILE A 240 -8.19 -37.02 -13.88
N ALA A 241 -8.23 -36.03 -13.00
CA ALA A 241 -8.09 -34.62 -13.36
C ALA A 241 -6.79 -34.37 -14.15
N LEU A 242 -5.66 -34.95 -13.73
CA LEU A 242 -4.37 -34.80 -14.43
C LEU A 242 -4.30 -35.46 -15.82
N ARG A 243 -5.23 -36.38 -16.14
CA ARG A 243 -5.25 -37.10 -17.42
C ARG A 243 -6.22 -36.50 -18.42
N GLU A 244 -7.41 -36.11 -17.96
CA GLU A 244 -8.51 -35.70 -18.82
C GLU A 244 -8.48 -34.19 -19.10
N SER A 245 -8.33 -33.38 -18.07
CA SER A 245 -8.32 -31.92 -18.18
C SER A 245 -7.54 -31.31 -17.04
N LEU A 246 -6.35 -30.80 -17.35
CA LEU A 246 -5.43 -30.22 -16.38
C LEU A 246 -6.11 -29.08 -15.61
N PRO A 247 -6.26 -29.20 -14.27
CA PRO A 247 -6.96 -28.20 -13.47
C PRO A 247 -6.32 -26.83 -13.60
N ALA A 248 -7.13 -25.80 -13.87
CA ALA A 248 -6.69 -24.41 -13.90
C ALA A 248 -7.61 -23.52 -13.08
N LYS A 249 -7.06 -22.43 -12.53
CA LYS A 249 -7.78 -21.40 -11.77
C LYS A 249 -7.10 -20.04 -11.97
N PHE A 250 -7.83 -18.98 -11.67
CA PHE A 250 -7.27 -17.67 -11.43
C PHE A 250 -7.02 -17.46 -9.94
N VAL A 251 -5.83 -16.98 -9.58
CA VAL A 251 -5.55 -16.39 -8.26
C VAL A 251 -5.86 -14.90 -8.35
N CYS A 252 -6.88 -14.45 -7.65
CA CYS A 252 -7.35 -13.07 -7.72
C CYS A 252 -6.41 -12.11 -6.97
N GLY A 253 -5.90 -11.12 -7.71
CA GLY A 253 -5.11 -10.00 -7.17
C GLY A 253 -5.89 -8.70 -7.06
N THR A 254 -5.15 -7.64 -6.75
CA THR A 254 -5.68 -6.26 -6.71
C THR A 254 -5.73 -5.68 -8.12
N TYR A 255 -4.67 -5.89 -8.91
CA TYR A 255 -4.50 -5.37 -10.26
C TYR A 255 -4.74 -6.44 -11.32
N PHE A 256 -4.29 -7.67 -11.06
CA PHE A 256 -4.33 -8.76 -12.03
C PHE A 256 -4.96 -10.03 -11.43
N ASP A 257 -5.67 -10.78 -12.26
CA ASP A 257 -6.02 -12.17 -12.00
C ASP A 257 -4.94 -13.06 -12.63
N TRP A 258 -4.30 -13.91 -11.83
CA TRP A 258 -3.15 -14.71 -12.26
C TRP A 258 -3.59 -16.11 -12.65
N SER A 259 -3.45 -16.48 -13.92
CA SER A 259 -3.80 -17.82 -14.41
C SER A 259 -2.74 -18.82 -13.96
N VAL A 260 -3.19 -19.86 -13.25
CA VAL A 260 -2.35 -20.96 -12.80
C VAL A 260 -2.99 -22.29 -13.17
N ARG A 261 -2.14 -23.26 -13.51
CA ARG A 261 -2.57 -24.61 -13.88
C ARG A 261 -1.73 -25.65 -13.16
N LEU A 262 -2.37 -26.73 -12.72
CA LEU A 262 -1.67 -27.91 -12.21
C LEU A 262 -1.26 -28.80 -13.38
N ASP A 263 0.00 -29.21 -13.40
CA ASP A 263 0.59 -29.99 -14.50
C ASP A 263 1.54 -31.07 -13.97
N VAL A 264 1.93 -31.99 -14.86
CA VAL A 264 2.97 -33.00 -14.59
C VAL A 264 4.29 -32.50 -15.16
N GLY A 265 5.25 -32.29 -14.25
CA GLY A 265 6.59 -31.84 -14.56
C GLY A 265 7.57 -32.95 -14.90
N ALA A 266 8.84 -32.57 -15.01
CA ALA A 266 9.93 -33.52 -15.12
C ALA A 266 9.96 -34.47 -13.90
N GLU A 267 10.49 -35.67 -14.10
CA GLU A 267 10.56 -36.72 -13.06
C GLU A 267 9.19 -37.16 -12.50
N ASN A 268 8.10 -36.96 -13.25
CA ASN A 268 6.74 -37.31 -12.83
C ASN A 268 6.32 -36.61 -11.52
N LYS A 269 6.79 -35.39 -11.26
CA LYS A 269 6.37 -34.58 -10.11
C LYS A 269 5.27 -33.61 -10.51
N LEU A 270 4.32 -33.36 -9.61
CA LEU A 270 3.35 -32.30 -9.82
C LEU A 270 4.02 -30.93 -9.81
N ARG A 271 3.52 -30.00 -10.61
CA ARG A 271 3.95 -28.60 -10.61
C ARG A 271 2.77 -27.67 -10.81
N ILE A 272 2.85 -26.49 -10.21
CA ILE A 272 1.96 -25.36 -10.47
C ILE A 272 2.63 -24.52 -11.54
N VAL A 273 2.00 -24.39 -12.69
CA VAL A 273 2.47 -23.59 -13.83
C VAL A 273 1.77 -22.24 -13.79
N TYR A 274 2.54 -21.16 -13.91
CA TYR A 274 2.01 -19.81 -14.06
C TYR A 274 1.93 -19.52 -15.56
N GLU A 275 0.75 -19.13 -16.03
CA GLU A 275 0.49 -19.00 -17.47
C GLU A 275 0.39 -17.55 -17.93
N SER A 276 -0.28 -16.70 -17.15
CA SER A 276 -0.48 -15.29 -17.50
C SER A 276 -0.96 -14.47 -16.29
N ALA A 277 -0.91 -13.14 -16.44
CA ALA A 277 -1.57 -12.19 -15.56
C ALA A 277 -2.59 -11.39 -16.38
N VAL A 278 -3.86 -11.47 -16.00
CA VAL A 278 -4.99 -10.85 -16.71
C VAL A 278 -5.41 -9.58 -15.97
N ASP A 279 -5.44 -8.47 -16.69
CA ASP A 279 -5.83 -7.17 -16.13
C ASP A 279 -7.30 -7.15 -15.67
N ARG A 280 -7.53 -6.71 -14.42
CA ARG A 280 -8.87 -6.57 -13.83
C ARG A 280 -9.59 -5.29 -14.27
N THR A 281 -8.88 -4.35 -14.90
CA THR A 281 -9.38 -3.05 -15.36
C THR A 281 -9.11 -2.82 -16.85
N PRO A 282 -9.62 -3.70 -17.73
CA PRO A 282 -9.35 -3.61 -19.15
C PRO A 282 -9.79 -2.25 -19.71
N GLY A 283 -8.94 -1.64 -20.54
CA GLY A 283 -9.18 -0.35 -21.18
C GLY A 283 -8.71 0.89 -20.40
N GLN A 284 -8.29 0.75 -19.14
CA GLN A 284 -7.60 1.84 -18.43
C GLN A 284 -6.08 1.74 -18.66
N PRO A 285 -5.38 2.72 -19.23
CA PRO A 285 -3.94 2.62 -19.40
C PRO A 285 -3.24 2.63 -18.03
N ALA A 286 -2.24 1.76 -17.84
CA ALA A 286 -1.37 1.78 -16.67
C ALA A 286 -0.02 1.13 -16.97
N CYS A 287 1.08 1.77 -16.60
CA CYS A 287 2.44 1.31 -16.84
C CYS A 287 2.73 -0.05 -16.19
N ILE A 288 2.10 -0.33 -15.04
CA ILE A 288 2.27 -1.61 -14.33
C ILE A 288 1.78 -2.83 -15.14
N LYS A 289 0.94 -2.62 -16.16
CA LYS A 289 0.43 -3.69 -17.04
C LYS A 289 1.49 -4.26 -17.98
N ARG A 290 2.59 -3.54 -18.21
CA ARG A 290 3.68 -4.02 -19.07
C ARG A 290 4.44 -5.18 -18.45
N PHE A 291 4.60 -5.16 -17.13
CA PHE A 291 5.34 -6.17 -16.38
C PHE A 291 4.62 -6.56 -15.09
N PRO A 292 3.43 -7.22 -15.15
CA PRO A 292 2.76 -7.67 -13.93
C PRO A 292 3.71 -8.52 -13.09
N ALA A 293 3.83 -8.17 -11.79
CA ALA A 293 4.81 -8.76 -10.89
C ALA A 293 4.19 -9.10 -9.53
N ALA A 294 4.42 -10.31 -9.03
CA ALA A 294 3.90 -10.76 -7.75
C ALA A 294 4.80 -11.81 -7.07
N LEU A 295 4.64 -11.96 -5.76
CA LEU A 295 5.17 -13.06 -4.97
C LEU A 295 4.05 -14.07 -4.68
N PHE A 296 4.37 -15.36 -4.77
CA PHE A 296 3.46 -16.46 -4.48
C PHE A 296 4.05 -17.36 -3.38
N ALA A 297 3.36 -17.48 -2.25
CA ALA A 297 3.71 -18.43 -1.20
C ALA A 297 2.64 -19.54 -1.14
N TRP A 298 2.96 -20.69 -1.72
CA TRP A 298 2.05 -21.84 -1.82
C TRP A 298 2.11 -22.73 -0.59
N GLN A 299 0.95 -23.29 -0.27
CA GLN A 299 0.77 -24.39 0.66
C GLN A 299 -0.03 -25.50 -0.04
N ALA A 300 0.43 -26.75 0.07
CA ALA A 300 -0.26 -27.91 -0.50
C ALA A 300 -0.56 -28.96 0.56
N ILE A 301 -1.83 -29.32 0.69
CA ILE A 301 -2.31 -30.40 1.55
C ILE A 301 -2.66 -31.60 0.69
N PHE A 302 -1.99 -32.73 0.92
CA PHE A 302 -2.21 -33.99 0.23
C PHE A 302 -2.44 -35.10 1.26
N ARG A 303 -3.54 -35.85 1.12
CA ARG A 303 -3.97 -36.88 2.10
C ARG A 303 -4.09 -36.37 3.54
N GLY A 304 -4.46 -35.10 3.72
CA GLY A 304 -4.60 -34.45 5.03
C GLY A 304 -3.29 -33.97 5.66
N GLU A 305 -2.15 -34.17 4.99
CA GLU A 305 -0.84 -33.68 5.45
C GLU A 305 -0.38 -32.46 4.64
N ASP A 306 0.26 -31.50 5.31
CA ASP A 306 0.94 -30.37 4.66
C ASP A 306 2.27 -30.88 4.06
N VAL A 307 2.26 -31.16 2.77
CA VAL A 307 3.39 -31.77 2.05
C VAL A 307 4.29 -30.76 1.35
N PHE A 308 3.87 -29.49 1.32
CA PHE A 308 4.61 -28.44 0.64
C PHE A 308 4.26 -27.07 1.23
N ARG A 309 5.29 -26.38 1.72
CA ARG A 309 5.18 -24.99 2.18
C ARG A 309 6.41 -24.22 1.73
N GLU A 310 6.24 -23.38 0.72
CA GLU A 310 7.35 -22.69 0.08
C GLU A 310 7.65 -21.32 0.69
N ARG A 311 8.90 -20.88 0.54
CA ARG A 311 9.20 -19.45 0.60
C ARG A 311 8.57 -18.76 -0.61
N PRO A 312 8.15 -17.48 -0.50
CA PRO A 312 7.54 -16.78 -1.61
C PRO A 312 8.40 -16.80 -2.88
N VAL A 313 7.81 -17.21 -4.00
CA VAL A 313 8.45 -17.20 -5.32
C VAL A 313 8.02 -15.98 -6.10
N PHE A 314 8.98 -15.26 -6.67
CA PHE A 314 8.71 -14.10 -7.51
C PHE A 314 8.37 -14.52 -8.93
N ILE A 315 7.27 -14.00 -9.46
CA ILE A 315 6.80 -14.24 -10.82
C ILE A 315 6.54 -12.89 -11.50
N CYS A 316 6.97 -12.79 -12.75
CA CYS A 316 6.77 -11.62 -13.58
C CYS A 316 6.45 -12.07 -15.02
N PHE A 317 5.51 -11.39 -15.66
CA PHE A 317 5.18 -11.59 -17.06
C PHE A 317 5.46 -10.31 -17.85
N PRO A 318 6.18 -10.34 -18.97
CA PRO A 318 6.20 -9.24 -19.90
C PRO A 318 4.92 -9.25 -20.74
N GLU A 319 4.41 -8.07 -21.06
CA GLU A 319 3.27 -7.89 -21.94
C GLU A 319 3.50 -8.60 -23.29
N HIS A 320 2.47 -9.31 -23.75
CA HIS A 320 2.46 -10.09 -25.00
C HIS A 320 3.50 -11.21 -25.11
N ILE A 321 4.17 -11.60 -24.02
CA ILE A 321 5.19 -12.66 -24.06
C ILE A 321 4.83 -13.82 -23.15
N GLY A 322 4.69 -15.00 -23.75
CA GLY A 322 4.52 -16.25 -23.04
C GLY A 322 5.85 -16.73 -22.45
N LEU A 323 6.15 -16.33 -21.22
CA LEU A 323 7.20 -16.96 -20.43
C LEU A 323 6.61 -18.12 -19.62
N HIS A 324 7.35 -19.22 -19.53
CA HIS A 324 6.94 -20.37 -18.71
C HIS A 324 7.66 -20.33 -17.36
N TRP A 325 6.87 -20.27 -16.29
CA TRP A 325 7.32 -20.37 -14.91
C TRP A 325 6.56 -21.49 -14.21
N SER A 326 7.19 -22.18 -13.26
CA SER A 326 6.51 -23.21 -12.49
C SER A 326 7.14 -23.43 -11.11
N THR A 327 6.31 -23.79 -10.14
CA THR A 327 6.69 -24.29 -8.82
C THR A 327 6.49 -25.81 -8.78
N THR A 328 7.53 -26.59 -8.51
CA THR A 328 7.42 -28.05 -8.42
C THR A 328 7.03 -28.48 -7.01
N LEU A 329 5.99 -29.30 -6.89
CA LEU A 329 5.51 -29.87 -5.63
C LEU A 329 6.27 -31.16 -5.30
N HIS A 330 6.39 -31.47 -4.01
CA HIS A 330 6.97 -32.72 -3.52
C HIS A 330 5.98 -33.90 -3.58
N ILE A 331 5.23 -34.02 -4.67
CA ILE A 331 4.24 -35.08 -4.90
C ILE A 331 4.57 -35.75 -6.23
N SER A 332 4.88 -37.04 -6.18
CA SER A 332 5.09 -37.88 -7.37
C SER A 332 3.75 -38.37 -7.90
N THR A 333 3.51 -38.21 -9.21
CA THR A 333 2.28 -38.70 -9.86
C THR A 333 2.18 -40.21 -9.89
N ALA A 334 3.30 -40.93 -9.70
CA ALA A 334 3.28 -42.38 -9.56
C ALA A 334 2.58 -42.83 -8.27
N ASP A 335 2.66 -42.02 -7.21
CA ASP A 335 2.11 -42.32 -5.88
C ASP A 335 0.65 -41.88 -5.73
N VAL A 336 0.11 -41.20 -6.76
CA VAL A 336 -1.27 -40.71 -6.79
C VAL A 336 -2.22 -41.83 -7.24
N THR A 337 -3.24 -42.04 -6.42
CA THR A 337 -4.36 -42.96 -6.62
C THR A 337 -5.61 -42.21 -7.10
N GLU A 338 -6.63 -42.94 -7.54
CA GLU A 338 -7.87 -42.33 -8.06
C GLU A 338 -8.70 -41.63 -6.97
N ALA A 339 -8.56 -42.06 -5.71
CA ALA A 339 -9.28 -41.49 -4.58
C ALA A 339 -8.57 -40.28 -3.95
N ASP A 340 -7.37 -39.94 -4.41
CA ASP A 340 -6.59 -38.86 -3.80
C ASP A 340 -7.15 -37.48 -4.15
N GLU A 341 -7.11 -36.60 -3.15
CA GLU A 341 -7.44 -35.17 -3.25
C GLU A 341 -6.21 -34.34 -2.94
N LEU A 342 -6.07 -33.22 -3.67
CA LEU A 342 -5.09 -32.17 -3.40
C LEU A 342 -5.82 -30.87 -3.07
N THR A 343 -5.44 -30.22 -1.98
CA THR A 343 -5.88 -28.86 -1.66
C THR A 343 -4.70 -27.90 -1.76
N LEU A 344 -4.84 -26.86 -2.57
CA LEU A 344 -3.86 -25.78 -2.70
C LEU A 344 -4.39 -24.50 -2.07
N MET A 345 -3.52 -23.79 -1.37
CA MET A 345 -3.74 -22.45 -0.83
C MET A 345 -2.54 -21.59 -1.19
N VAL A 346 -2.76 -20.28 -1.31
CA VAL A 346 -1.67 -19.36 -1.66
C VAL A 346 -1.86 -18.01 -1.00
N GLN A 347 -0.74 -17.42 -0.59
CA GLN A 347 -0.66 -15.99 -0.31
C GLN A 347 0.05 -15.35 -1.49
N MET A 348 -0.71 -14.61 -2.30
CA MET A 348 -0.20 -13.87 -3.44
C MET A 348 -0.18 -12.37 -3.13
N THR A 349 0.97 -11.74 -3.39
CA THR A 349 1.20 -10.32 -3.13
C THR A 349 1.78 -9.66 -4.38
N GLU A 350 1.00 -8.79 -5.01
CA GLU A 350 1.45 -8.00 -6.16
C GLU A 350 2.41 -6.89 -5.73
N ILE A 351 3.46 -6.69 -6.52
CA ILE A 351 4.52 -5.71 -6.26
C ILE A 351 4.52 -4.66 -7.39
N PRO A 352 3.61 -3.68 -7.36
CA PRO A 352 3.42 -2.76 -8.47
C PRO A 352 4.65 -1.86 -8.72
N LEU A 353 5.49 -1.62 -7.71
CA LEU A 353 6.73 -0.88 -7.87
C LEU A 353 7.76 -1.65 -8.71
N VAL A 354 7.85 -2.98 -8.61
CA VAL A 354 8.73 -3.78 -9.48
C VAL A 354 8.24 -3.66 -10.92
N SER A 355 6.94 -3.77 -11.16
CA SER A 355 6.35 -3.54 -12.49
C SER A 355 6.71 -2.17 -13.05
N LEU A 356 6.65 -1.12 -12.22
CA LEU A 356 6.98 0.24 -12.62
C LEU A 356 8.47 0.45 -12.88
N ILE A 357 9.36 -0.18 -12.11
CA ILE A 357 10.82 -0.11 -12.35
C ILE A 357 11.19 -0.85 -13.64
N LEU A 358 10.60 -2.01 -13.91
CA LEU A 358 10.82 -2.72 -15.18
C LEU A 358 10.27 -1.92 -16.37
N TYR A 359 9.13 -1.25 -16.19
CA TYR A 359 8.63 -0.30 -17.17
C TYR A 359 9.65 0.82 -17.42
N TYR A 360 10.16 1.46 -16.35
CA TYR A 360 11.19 2.50 -16.42
C TYR A 360 12.40 2.04 -17.24
N PHE A 361 12.95 0.86 -16.92
CA PHE A 361 14.07 0.27 -17.68
C PHE A 361 13.74 0.00 -19.15
N SER A 362 12.53 -0.48 -19.44
CA SER A 362 12.10 -0.77 -20.81
C SER A 362 11.84 0.48 -21.65
N SER A 363 11.53 1.62 -21.00
CA SER A 363 11.11 2.84 -21.68
C SER A 363 12.28 3.61 -22.32
N ASP A 364 13.47 3.50 -21.72
CA ASP A 364 14.73 3.96 -22.30
C ASP A 364 15.86 2.99 -21.94
N LEU A 365 15.90 1.87 -22.65
CA LEU A 365 16.87 0.80 -22.37
C LEU A 365 18.32 1.26 -22.64
N HIS A 366 18.54 2.11 -23.63
CA HIS A 366 19.89 2.57 -23.96
C HIS A 366 20.46 3.44 -22.83
N GLN A 367 19.69 4.41 -22.34
CA GLN A 367 20.10 5.20 -21.18
C GLN A 367 20.23 4.32 -19.94
N THR A 368 19.30 3.39 -19.72
CA THR A 368 19.33 2.46 -18.59
C THR A 368 20.59 1.60 -18.59
N LEU A 369 20.95 0.99 -19.72
CA LEU A 369 22.18 0.20 -19.86
C LEU A 369 23.43 0.99 -19.49
N ALA A 370 23.48 2.28 -19.85
CA ALA A 370 24.62 3.14 -19.57
C ALA A 370 24.73 3.55 -18.09
N HIS A 371 23.61 3.63 -17.35
CA HIS A 371 23.59 4.21 -15.99
C HIS A 371 23.32 3.20 -14.87
N GLU A 372 22.65 2.08 -15.14
CA GLU A 372 22.13 1.17 -14.10
C GLU A 372 22.90 -0.17 -14.01
N ASP A 373 23.88 -0.42 -14.90
CA ASP A 373 24.64 -1.68 -15.04
C ASP A 373 23.75 -2.94 -14.95
N ILE A 374 22.65 -2.89 -15.70
CA ILE A 374 21.57 -3.89 -15.61
C ILE A 374 22.02 -5.32 -15.89
N LEU A 375 23.07 -5.51 -16.69
CA LEU A 375 23.58 -6.84 -17.06
C LEU A 375 24.17 -7.58 -15.85
N ASN A 376 24.74 -6.85 -14.90
CA ASN A 376 25.39 -7.44 -13.72
C ASN A 376 24.50 -7.40 -12.47
N ARG A 377 23.48 -6.53 -12.45
CA ARG A 377 22.74 -6.20 -11.22
C ARG A 377 21.30 -6.71 -11.18
N LEU A 378 20.66 -6.93 -12.32
CA LEU A 378 19.28 -7.43 -12.33
C LEU A 378 19.23 -8.91 -11.95
N PRO A 379 18.27 -9.29 -11.08
CA PRO A 379 18.03 -10.70 -10.83
C PRO A 379 17.52 -11.42 -12.08
N HIS A 380 17.72 -12.74 -12.12
CA HIS A 380 17.52 -13.55 -13.33
C HIS A 380 16.12 -13.45 -13.94
N ILE A 381 15.06 -13.43 -13.12
CA ILE A 381 13.67 -13.40 -13.63
C ILE A 381 13.39 -12.09 -14.34
N GLU A 382 13.76 -10.96 -13.72
CA GLU A 382 13.58 -9.64 -14.27
C GLU A 382 14.44 -9.39 -15.51
N TYR A 383 15.70 -9.84 -15.48
CA TYR A 383 16.56 -9.80 -16.65
C TYR A 383 15.92 -10.56 -17.81
N ARG A 384 15.40 -11.77 -17.56
CA ARG A 384 14.70 -12.57 -18.58
C ARG A 384 13.44 -11.88 -19.09
N CYS A 385 12.68 -11.21 -18.23
CA CYS A 385 11.49 -10.45 -18.64
C CYS A 385 11.86 -9.25 -19.52
N LEU A 386 12.81 -8.42 -19.07
CA LEU A 386 13.23 -7.22 -19.78
C LEU A 386 13.88 -7.55 -21.14
N SER A 387 14.75 -8.56 -21.17
CA SER A 387 15.39 -9.03 -22.40
C SER A 387 14.38 -9.62 -23.39
N SER A 388 13.45 -10.46 -22.92
CA SER A 388 12.40 -11.03 -23.79
C SER A 388 11.50 -9.94 -24.37
N TYR A 389 11.09 -8.97 -23.54
CA TYR A 389 10.32 -7.79 -23.98
C TYR A 389 11.04 -7.01 -25.06
N THR A 390 12.31 -6.70 -24.82
CA THR A 390 13.14 -5.95 -25.76
C THR A 390 13.29 -6.69 -27.09
N LEU A 391 13.62 -7.98 -27.05
CA LEU A 391 13.76 -8.81 -28.25
C LEU A 391 12.46 -8.92 -29.04
N PHE A 392 11.32 -9.09 -28.35
CA PHE A 392 10.02 -9.13 -29.01
C PHE A 392 9.72 -7.81 -29.71
N HIS A 393 9.87 -6.67 -29.04
CA HIS A 393 9.54 -5.38 -29.63
C HIS A 393 10.54 -4.90 -30.70
N GLN A 394 11.81 -5.31 -30.64
CA GLN A 394 12.78 -5.04 -31.71
C GLN A 394 12.47 -5.86 -32.97
N ASN A 395 11.93 -7.07 -32.80
CA ASN A 395 11.68 -8.00 -33.90
C ASN A 395 10.22 -8.08 -34.33
N ALA A 396 9.29 -7.43 -33.63
CA ALA A 396 7.88 -7.28 -34.00
C ALA A 396 7.80 -6.20 -35.10
N PRO A 397 7.87 -6.55 -36.39
CA PRO A 397 7.86 -5.55 -37.44
C PRO A 397 6.42 -5.08 -37.63
N ALA A 398 6.15 -3.78 -37.66
CA ALA A 398 5.03 -3.18 -38.41
C ALA A 398 3.67 -3.93 -38.40
N LEU A 399 3.25 -4.53 -37.28
CA LEU A 399 1.96 -5.25 -37.16
C LEU A 399 0.76 -4.30 -36.99
N SER A 400 0.98 -2.99 -37.14
CA SER A 400 -0.03 -1.93 -37.08
C SER A 400 0.06 -0.94 -38.25
N SER A 401 0.47 -1.41 -39.43
CA SER A 401 0.22 -0.71 -40.71
C SER A 401 -0.58 -1.62 -41.64
N GLY A 402 -1.81 -1.91 -41.23
CA GLY A 402 -2.86 -2.55 -42.02
C GLY A 402 -4.18 -1.83 -41.77
#